data_AF-A0A968IS79-F1
#
_entry.id   AF-A0A968IS79-F1
#
_cell.length_a   1.000
_cell.length_b   1.000
_cell.length_c   1.000
_cell.angle_alpha   90.00
_cell.angle_beta   90.00
_cell.angle_gamma   90.00
#
_symmetry.space_group_name_H-M   'P 1'
#
loop_
_entity.id
_entity.type
_entity.pdbx_description
1 polymer ?
#
loop_
_entity_poly.entity_id
_entity_poly.type
_entity_poly.pdbx_seq_one_letter_code
_entity_poly.pdbx_strand_id
1 'polypeptide(L)'
;MNLRDIAAASATWQVASIRADRSLTREIQQRLVSLGFQPGPVDGLWGNGTQSAFAAFARLNQLKIDELSPRAAQLLLRIVPQPAAKPAPKPTTPAPGAVSPTPTPNP
;
A
#
# COMPACT_ATOMS: atom_id res chain seq x y z
N MET A 1 -7.50 10.12 10.35
CA MET A 1 -8.07 9.92 9.00
C MET A 1 -8.37 8.44 8.79
N ASN A 2 -9.46 8.07 8.10
CA ASN A 2 -9.86 6.65 7.91
C ASN A 2 -9.86 6.25 6.43
N LEU A 3 -9.70 4.97 6.15
CA LEU A 3 -9.63 4.42 4.79
C LEU A 3 -10.94 4.66 4.00
N ARG A 4 -12.08 4.62 4.68
CA ARG A 4 -13.41 4.90 4.11
C ARG A 4 -13.56 6.33 3.61
N ASP A 5 -12.94 7.27 4.31
CA ASP A 5 -12.99 8.69 3.94
C ASP A 5 -12.16 8.94 2.66
N ILE A 6 -10.97 8.34 2.58
CA ILE A 6 -10.10 8.40 1.40
C ILE A 6 -10.73 7.72 0.18
N ALA A 7 -11.45 6.62 0.40
CA ALA A 7 -12.17 5.93 -0.65
C ALA A 7 -13.38 6.72 -1.18
N ALA A 8 -13.99 7.55 -0.33
CA ALA A 8 -15.11 8.42 -0.68
C ALA A 8 -14.64 9.77 -1.25
N ALA A 9 -13.48 10.25 -0.82
CA ALA A 9 -12.83 11.43 -1.35
C ALA A 9 -12.16 11.14 -2.70
N SER A 10 -12.01 12.15 -3.54
CA SER A 10 -11.23 12.04 -4.81
C SER A 10 -9.77 12.43 -4.63
N ALA A 11 -9.30 12.56 -3.38
CA ALA A 11 -7.94 12.99 -3.06
C ALA A 11 -7.01 11.77 -2.97
N THR A 12 -5.86 11.88 -3.63
CA THR A 12 -4.78 10.90 -3.48
C THR A 12 -3.96 11.23 -2.25
N TRP A 13 -3.69 10.21 -1.43
CA TRP A 13 -2.85 10.33 -0.25
C TRP A 13 -1.46 9.74 -0.51
N GLN A 14 -0.40 10.49 -0.25
CA GLN A 14 0.94 9.90 -0.35
C GLN A 14 1.18 8.91 0.78
N VAL A 15 1.97 7.87 0.53
CA VAL A 15 2.41 6.91 1.55
C VAL A 15 3.12 7.62 2.72
N ALA A 16 3.78 8.76 2.45
CA ALA A 16 4.38 9.62 3.46
C ALA A 16 3.36 10.16 4.49
N SER A 17 2.13 10.47 4.08
CA SER A 17 1.06 10.89 4.99
C SER A 17 0.48 9.69 5.74
N ILE A 18 0.37 8.54 5.07
CA ILE A 18 -0.15 7.33 5.68
C ILE A 18 0.75 6.85 6.83
N ARG A 19 2.08 6.88 6.65
CA ARG A 19 3.04 6.55 7.71
C ARG A 19 3.03 7.55 8.88
N ALA A 20 2.59 8.79 8.64
CA ALA A 20 2.38 9.77 9.71
C ALA A 20 1.08 9.46 10.49
N ASP A 21 0.06 8.95 9.80
CA ASP A 21 -1.21 8.51 10.38
C ASP A 21 -1.20 7.04 10.81
N ARG A 22 -0.88 6.79 12.09
CA ARG A 22 -0.87 5.44 12.68
C ARG A 22 -2.21 4.72 12.56
N SER A 23 -3.33 5.42 12.73
CA SER A 23 -4.67 4.83 12.61
C SER A 23 -4.94 4.35 11.19
N LEU A 24 -4.53 5.11 10.18
CA LEU A 24 -4.71 4.76 8.78
C LEU A 24 -3.81 3.58 8.38
N THR A 25 -2.54 3.60 8.82
CA THR A 25 -1.62 2.48 8.63
C THR A 25 -2.20 1.19 9.23
N ARG A 26 -2.78 1.28 10.44
CA ARG A 26 -3.39 0.13 11.11
C ARG A 26 -4.58 -0.43 10.31
N GLU A 27 -5.47 0.43 9.80
CA GLU A 27 -6.56 -0.01 8.92
C GLU A 27 -6.07 -0.71 7.65
N ILE A 28 -5.04 -0.16 7.00
CA ILE A 28 -4.45 -0.74 5.78
C ILE A 28 -3.83 -2.10 6.09
N GLN A 29 -3.09 -2.21 7.19
CA GLN A 29 -2.51 -3.48 7.64
C GLN A 29 -3.60 -4.53 7.89
N GLN A 30 -4.69 -4.18 8.58
CA GLN A 30 -5.83 -5.11 8.80
C GLN A 30 -6.45 -5.57 7.48
N ARG A 31 -6.62 -4.64 6.54
CA ARG A 31 -7.16 -4.95 5.22
C ARG A 31 -6.25 -5.84 4.40
N LEU A 32 -4.95 -5.53 4.37
CA LEU A 32 -3.95 -6.35 3.69
C LEU A 32 -3.94 -7.78 4.25
N VAL A 33 -4.02 -7.95 5.57
CA VAL A 33 -4.18 -9.27 6.21
C VAL A 33 -5.47 -9.96 5.77
N SER A 34 -6.59 -9.25 5.77
CA SER A 34 -7.89 -9.79 5.33
C SER A 34 -7.90 -10.19 3.85
N LEU A 35 -7.05 -9.57 3.03
CA LEU A 35 -6.86 -9.89 1.62
C LEU A 35 -5.85 -11.03 1.40
N GLY A 36 -5.21 -11.54 2.45
CA GLY A 36 -4.23 -12.62 2.39
C GLY A 36 -2.78 -12.16 2.19
N PHE A 37 -2.51 -10.87 2.28
CA PHE A 37 -1.13 -10.35 2.30
C PHE A 37 -0.58 -10.34 3.73
N GLN A 38 0.74 -10.38 3.86
CA GLN A 38 1.44 -10.36 5.15
C GLN A 38 2.20 -9.05 5.35
N PRO A 39 1.53 -7.96 5.75
CA PRO A 39 2.18 -6.68 6.02
C PRO A 39 3.02 -6.69 7.32
N GLY A 40 2.93 -7.77 8.10
CA GLY A 40 3.48 -7.87 9.45
C GLY A 40 2.45 -7.52 10.52
N PRO A 41 2.89 -7.24 11.75
CA PRO A 41 2.00 -6.92 12.86
C PRO A 41 1.27 -5.59 12.64
N VAL A 42 0.00 -5.55 13.05
CA VAL A 42 -0.91 -4.42 12.80
C VAL A 42 -0.74 -3.33 13.86
N ASP A 43 0.49 -2.84 14.00
CA ASP A 43 0.84 -1.87 15.05
C ASP A 43 0.51 -0.43 14.65
N GLY A 44 0.23 -0.18 13.37
CA GLY A 44 0.12 1.17 12.81
C GLY A 44 1.48 1.77 12.41
N LEU A 45 2.51 0.93 12.27
CA LEU A 45 3.84 1.32 11.79
C LEU A 45 4.04 0.89 10.35
N TRP A 46 4.33 1.85 9.48
CA TRP A 46 4.59 1.57 8.07
C TRP A 46 6.04 1.09 7.89
N GLY A 47 6.26 -0.21 8.06
CA GLY A 47 7.56 -0.86 7.87
C GLY A 47 7.72 -1.50 6.49
N ASN A 48 8.89 -2.11 6.25
CA ASN A 48 9.20 -2.81 4.99
C ASN A 48 8.18 -3.90 4.65
N GLY A 49 7.70 -4.68 5.64
CA GLY A 49 6.68 -5.70 5.40
C GLY A 49 5.37 -5.12 4.88
N THR A 50 4.93 -4.00 5.48
CA THR A 50 3.71 -3.29 5.08
C THR A 50 3.88 -2.67 3.69
N GLN A 51 5.05 -2.07 3.41
CA GLN A 51 5.37 -1.54 2.10
C GLN A 51 5.38 -2.63 1.02
N SER A 52 5.98 -3.80 1.28
CA SER A 52 5.99 -4.91 0.33
C SER A 52 4.59 -5.47 0.08
N ALA A 53 3.77 -5.63 1.13
CA ALA A 53 2.39 -6.07 1.00
C ALA A 53 1.54 -5.06 0.21
N PHE A 54 1.67 -3.77 0.52
CA PHE A 54 0.98 -2.70 -0.20
C PHE A 54 1.44 -2.61 -1.67
N ALA A 55 2.73 -2.78 -1.93
CA ALA A 55 3.29 -2.80 -3.28
C ALA A 55 2.74 -3.95 -4.13
N ALA A 56 2.63 -5.15 -3.55
CA ALA A 56 2.05 -6.30 -4.24
C ALA A 56 0.57 -6.07 -4.56
N PHE A 57 -0.19 -5.55 -3.59
CA PHE A 57 -1.59 -5.18 -3.77
C PHE A 57 -1.78 -4.11 -4.85
N ALA A 58 -0.99 -3.04 -4.80
CA ALA A 58 -1.08 -1.95 -5.77
C ALA A 58 -0.73 -2.43 -7.18
N ARG A 59 0.36 -3.20 -7.34
CA ARG A 59 0.75 -3.79 -8.64
C ARG A 59 -0.32 -4.71 -9.22
N LEU A 60 -0.91 -5.57 -8.38
CA LEU A 60 -1.96 -6.50 -8.80
C LEU A 60 -3.19 -5.76 -9.36
N ASN A 61 -3.49 -4.59 -8.80
CA ASN A 61 -4.61 -3.76 -9.20
C ASN A 61 -4.22 -2.64 -10.20
N GLN A 62 -2.98 -2.67 -10.72
CA GLN A 62 -2.41 -1.65 -11.62
C GLN A 62 -2.47 -0.22 -11.06
N LEU A 63 -2.26 -0.09 -9.75
CA LEU A 63 -2.24 1.15 -9.00
C LEU A 63 -0.81 1.57 -8.69
N LYS A 64 -0.64 2.83 -8.29
CA LYS A 64 0.64 3.33 -7.82
C LYS A 64 0.92 2.91 -6.37
N ILE A 65 2.18 2.61 -6.09
CA ILE A 65 2.64 2.12 -4.78
C ILE A 65 3.00 3.28 -3.83
N ASP A 66 3.40 4.42 -4.40
CA ASP A 66 3.84 5.60 -3.63
C ASP A 66 2.66 6.43 -3.10
N GLU A 67 1.47 6.17 -3.64
CA GLU A 67 0.26 6.91 -3.34
C GLU A 67 -0.95 5.98 -3.15
N LEU A 68 -1.73 6.24 -2.12
CA LEU A 68 -3.03 5.65 -1.88
C LEU A 68 -4.09 6.48 -2.61
N SER A 69 -4.39 6.05 -3.83
CA SER A 69 -5.49 6.59 -4.61
C SER A 69 -6.84 6.18 -3.99
N PRO A 70 -7.92 6.94 -4.20
CA PRO A 70 -9.27 6.58 -3.75
C PRO A 70 -9.68 5.17 -4.18
N ARG A 71 -9.27 4.77 -5.39
CA ARG A 71 -9.52 3.44 -5.94
C ARG A 71 -8.78 2.34 -5.18
N ALA A 72 -7.55 2.60 -4.71
CA ALA A 72 -6.81 1.68 -3.86
C ALA A 72 -7.52 1.49 -2.51
N ALA A 73 -7.97 2.59 -1.89
CA ALA A 73 -8.72 2.56 -0.64
C ALA A 73 -10.05 1.81 -0.80
N GLN A 74 -10.78 2.03 -1.90
CA GLN A 74 -12.00 1.28 -2.22
C GLN A 74 -11.75 -0.22 -2.35
N LEU A 75 -10.65 -0.61 -3.02
CA LEU A 75 -10.30 -2.02 -3.21
C LEU A 75 -9.87 -2.69 -1.90
N LEU A 76 -9.15 -1.97 -1.03
CA LEU A 76 -8.85 -2.45 0.31
C LEU A 76 -10.15 -2.65 1.12
N LEU A 77 -11.11 -1.72 1.05
CA LEU A 77 -12.39 -1.83 1.76
C LEU A 77 -13.29 -2.95 1.22
N ARG A 78 -13.17 -3.26 -0.06
CA ARG A 78 -13.90 -4.33 -0.71
C ARG A 78 -13.35 -5.66 -0.19
N ILE A 79 -14.11 -6.33 0.68
CA ILE A 79 -13.88 -7.72 1.08
C ILE A 79 -14.27 -8.61 -0.12
N VAL A 80 -13.57 -8.46 -1.24
CA VAL A 80 -13.62 -9.45 -2.29
C VAL A 80 -12.52 -10.42 -1.96
N PRO A 81 -12.80 -11.70 -1.71
CA PRO A 81 -11.76 -12.70 -1.68
C PRO A 81 -11.03 -12.57 -3.02
N GLN A 82 -9.81 -12.05 -2.99
CA GLN A 82 -8.98 -11.98 -4.17
C GLN A 82 -8.83 -13.43 -4.62
N PRO A 83 -9.33 -13.82 -5.82
CA PRO A 83 -9.12 -15.18 -6.30
C PRO A 83 -7.62 -15.35 -6.31
N ALA A 84 -7.11 -16.25 -5.46
CA ALA A 84 -5.71 -16.37 -5.10
C ALA A 84 -4.87 -16.25 -6.37
N ALA A 85 -4.36 -15.04 -6.63
CA ALA A 85 -3.39 -14.83 -7.66
C ALA A 85 -2.19 -15.58 -7.09
N LYS A 86 -1.99 -16.79 -7.61
CA LYS A 86 -0.84 -17.66 -7.41
C LYS A 86 0.36 -16.81 -7.01
N PRO A 87 1.05 -17.16 -5.91
CA PRO A 87 1.97 -16.27 -5.19
C PRO A 87 2.90 -15.58 -6.19
N ALA A 88 2.67 -14.28 -6.43
CA ALA A 88 3.67 -13.45 -7.06
C ALA A 88 4.92 -13.53 -6.16
N PRO A 89 6.11 -13.61 -6.78
CA PRO A 89 7.24 -14.38 -6.30
C PRO A 89 7.68 -13.96 -4.90
N LYS A 90 8.24 -14.93 -4.17
CA LYS A 90 9.09 -14.73 -2.99
C LYS A 90 9.79 -13.37 -3.09
N PRO A 91 9.72 -12.49 -2.07
CA PRO A 91 10.35 -11.18 -2.16
C PRO A 91 11.84 -11.40 -2.29
N THR A 92 12.36 -11.38 -3.53
CA THR A 92 13.76 -11.07 -3.75
C THR A 92 13.89 -9.64 -3.26
N THR A 93 14.60 -9.50 -2.15
CA THR A 93 15.13 -8.28 -1.58
C THR A 93 15.20 -7.17 -2.64
N PRO A 94 14.48 -6.04 -2.53
CA PRO A 94 15.15 -4.80 -2.85
C PRO A 94 16.24 -4.71 -1.78
N ALA A 95 17.47 -5.01 -2.17
CA ALA A 95 18.62 -4.63 -1.37
C ALA A 95 18.39 -3.18 -0.88
N PRO A 96 18.70 -2.86 0.40
CA PRO A 96 18.65 -1.47 0.83
C PRO A 96 19.62 -0.66 -0.04
N GLY A 97 19.10 0.15 -0.98
CA GLY A 97 19.88 1.08 -1.78
C GLY A 97 19.54 1.11 -3.28
N ALA A 98 18.77 2.14 -3.67
CA ALA A 98 18.65 2.81 -4.98
C ALA A 98 17.18 3.26 -5.16
N VAL A 99 16.80 4.54 -5.20
CA VAL A 99 17.51 5.69 -5.75
C VAL A 99 17.21 6.99 -4.99
N SER A 100 18.28 7.75 -4.84
CA SER A 100 18.40 9.19 -4.61
C SER A 100 17.38 10.05 -5.38
N PRO A 101 17.12 11.31 -4.96
CA PRO A 101 16.34 12.23 -5.75
C PRO A 101 17.13 12.61 -7.02
N THR A 102 16.56 12.40 -8.20
CA THR A 102 17.07 13.05 -9.41
C THR A 102 15.90 13.66 -10.18
N PRO A 103 15.66 14.98 -10.03
CA PRO A 103 14.89 15.73 -11.01
C PRO A 103 15.82 15.97 -12.21
N THR A 104 15.44 15.52 -13.40
CA THR A 104 16.10 16.00 -14.63
C THR A 104 15.04 16.67 -15.50
N PRO A 105 15.05 18.02 -15.60
CA PRO A 105 14.26 18.76 -16.57
C PRO A 105 14.93 18.66 -17.95
N ASN A 106 14.10 18.47 -18.97
CA ASN A 106 14.47 18.43 -20.39
C ASN A 106 14.53 19.86 -20.96
N PRO A 107 15.61 20.26 -21.66
CA PRO A 107 15.52 21.19 -22.78
C PRO A 107 15.54 20.43 -24.11
#